data_AF-A0A165DR50-F1
#
_entry.id   AF-A0A165DR50-F1
#
_cell.length_a   1.000
_cell.length_b   1.000
_cell.length_c   1.000
_cell.angle_alpha   90.00
_cell.angle_beta   90.00
_cell.angle_gamma   90.00
#
_symmetry.space_group_name_H-M   'P 1'
#
loop_
_entity.id
_entity.type
_entity.pdbx_description
1 polymer ?
#
loop_
_entity_poly.entity_id
_entity_poly.type
_entity_poly.pdbx_seq_one_letter_code
_entity_poly.pdbx_strand_id
1 'polypeptide(L)'
;MLRELERLQFLHSLYPKEQEFRAWLVEERKINPETISKEQTKKEFAVFVEDYNTATLPHEKFYNMEAYERRMTALRAGEFVPPPDDAYDPNADLRALESTHRRRTVERETYMSKEQLQELRRVQNERIEAGKMKLLGMEVKQNMGVRMDGSMFDG
;
A
#
# COMPACT_ATOMS: atom_id res chain seq x y z
N MET A 1 15.02 -24.73 -9.64
CA MET A 1 13.98 -23.71 -9.87
C MET A 1 13.87 -22.70 -8.73
N LEU A 2 13.55 -23.07 -7.47
CA LEU A 2 13.48 -22.11 -6.35
C LEU A 2 14.78 -21.31 -6.11
N ARG A 3 15.94 -21.96 -6.18
CA ARG A 3 17.26 -21.31 -6.03
C ARG A 3 17.64 -20.36 -7.18
N GLU A 4 17.05 -20.54 -8.36
CA GLU A 4 17.28 -19.66 -9.54
C GLU A 4 16.45 -18.39 -9.42
N LEU A 5 15.21 -18.53 -8.95
CA LEU A 5 14.28 -17.42 -8.71
C LEU A 5 14.74 -16.56 -7.53
N GLU A 6 15.24 -17.16 -6.46
CA GLU A 6 15.87 -16.42 -5.36
C GLU A 6 17.11 -15.65 -5.83
N ARG A 7 17.94 -16.23 -6.72
CA ARG A 7 19.08 -15.50 -7.32
C ARG A 7 18.63 -14.31 -8.18
N LEU A 8 17.56 -14.47 -8.95
CA LEU A 8 17.05 -13.42 -9.84
C LEU A 8 16.34 -12.31 -9.06
N GLN A 9 15.59 -12.63 -8.00
CA GLN A 9 15.04 -11.63 -7.08
C GLN A 9 16.13 -10.91 -6.30
N PHE A 10 17.17 -11.63 -5.84
CA PHE A 10 18.32 -11.02 -5.17
C PHE A 10 19.09 -10.08 -6.10
N LEU A 11 19.31 -10.50 -7.37
CA LEU A 11 19.92 -9.64 -8.38
C LEU A 11 19.05 -8.43 -8.71
N HIS A 12 17.74 -8.59 -8.90
CA HIS A 12 16.84 -7.46 -9.20
C HIS A 12 16.73 -6.46 -8.01
N SER A 13 16.84 -6.96 -6.78
CA SER A 13 16.87 -6.14 -5.55
C SER A 13 18.22 -5.44 -5.30
N LEU A 14 19.32 -5.98 -5.84
CA LEU A 14 20.66 -5.43 -5.64
C LEU A 14 20.89 -4.13 -6.42
N TYR A 15 20.39 -4.05 -7.66
CA TYR A 15 20.77 -2.98 -8.59
C TYR A 15 20.18 -1.59 -8.32
N PRO A 16 18.90 -1.40 -7.97
CA PRO A 16 18.35 -0.05 -7.81
C PRO A 16 18.75 0.64 -6.50
N LYS A 17 19.35 -0.08 -5.55
CA LYS A 17 19.74 0.43 -4.23
C LYS A 17 21.22 0.22 -3.88
N GLU A 18 22.03 -0.15 -4.86
CA GLU A 18 23.45 -0.43 -4.64
C GLU A 18 24.21 0.83 -4.20
N GLN A 19 23.87 1.99 -4.76
CA GLN A 19 24.50 3.26 -4.42
C GLN A 19 24.17 3.67 -2.97
N GLU A 20 22.90 3.56 -2.58
CA GLU A 20 22.41 3.83 -1.23
C GLU A 20 23.06 2.90 -0.21
N PHE A 21 23.14 1.61 -0.52
CA PHE A 21 23.78 0.61 0.33
C PHE A 21 25.28 0.87 0.51
N ARG A 22 26.00 1.22 -0.58
CA ARG A 22 27.43 1.58 -0.52
C ARG A 22 27.66 2.83 0.34
N ALA A 23 26.80 3.85 0.22
CA ALA A 23 26.88 5.05 1.04
C ALA A 23 26.61 4.74 2.53
N TRP A 24 25.59 3.93 2.81
CA TRP A 24 25.26 3.48 4.17
C TRP A 24 26.41 2.67 4.81
N LEU A 25 27.08 1.79 4.05
CA LEU A 25 28.25 1.05 4.54
C LEU A 25 29.39 1.97 4.98
N VAL A 26 29.67 3.03 4.23
CA VAL A 26 30.74 3.99 4.55
C VAL A 26 30.36 4.86 5.73
N GLU A 27 29.12 5.35 5.75
CA GLU A 27 28.70 6.33 6.74
C GLU A 27 28.31 5.72 8.09
N GLU A 28 27.47 4.70 8.09
CA GLU A 28 26.95 4.07 9.32
C GLU A 28 27.89 2.96 9.80
N ARG A 29 28.29 2.06 8.90
CA ARG A 29 29.12 0.91 9.28
C ARG A 29 30.61 1.23 9.33
N LYS A 30 31.05 2.37 8.76
CA LYS A 30 32.47 2.75 8.61
C LYS A 30 33.30 1.67 7.90
N ILE A 31 32.67 0.91 7.00
CA ILE A 31 33.31 -0.15 6.23
C ILE A 31 33.54 0.35 4.82
N ASN A 32 34.76 0.18 4.30
CA ASN A 32 35.06 0.50 2.91
C ASN A 32 34.42 -0.56 1.99
N PRO A 33 33.57 -0.15 1.02
CA PRO A 33 32.89 -1.07 0.12
C PRO A 33 33.85 -1.83 -0.80
N GLU A 34 35.07 -1.34 -0.97
CA GLU A 34 36.11 -1.99 -1.78
C GLU A 34 36.89 -3.07 -1.00
N THR A 35 36.77 -3.11 0.34
CA THR A 35 37.51 -4.06 1.19
C THR A 35 36.64 -5.16 1.81
N ILE A 36 35.32 -5.08 1.64
CA ILE A 36 34.36 -6.01 2.25
C ILE A 36 34.31 -7.35 1.50
N SER A 37 34.27 -8.45 2.24
CA SER A 37 34.13 -9.79 1.64
C SER A 37 32.70 -10.04 1.17
N LYS A 38 32.51 -10.87 0.13
CA LYS A 38 31.18 -11.17 -0.44
C LYS A 38 30.19 -11.73 0.59
N GLU A 39 30.66 -12.47 1.59
CA GLU A 39 29.80 -12.98 2.66
C GLU A 39 29.36 -11.88 3.63
N GLN A 40 30.29 -11.00 3.99
CA GLN A 40 29.98 -9.87 4.85
C GLN A 40 29.03 -8.90 4.15
N THR A 41 29.24 -8.60 2.87
CA THR A 41 28.33 -7.78 2.07
C THR A 41 26.89 -8.27 2.14
N LYS A 42 26.67 -9.60 2.05
CA LYS A 42 25.33 -10.17 2.13
C LYS A 42 24.69 -10.00 3.52
N LYS A 43 25.47 -10.16 4.59
CA LYS A 43 24.99 -9.95 5.96
C LYS A 43 24.59 -8.49 6.18
N GLU A 44 25.44 -7.57 5.77
CA GLU A 44 25.18 -6.13 5.89
C GLU A 44 23.99 -5.70 5.01
N PHE A 45 23.87 -6.28 3.81
CA PHE A 45 22.75 -6.00 2.92
C PHE A 45 21.41 -6.47 3.51
N ALA A 46 21.40 -7.60 4.21
CA ALA A 46 20.19 -8.06 4.89
C ALA A 46 19.73 -7.07 5.97
N VAL A 47 20.66 -6.53 6.76
CA VAL A 47 20.38 -5.49 7.76
C VAL A 47 19.88 -4.20 7.10
N PHE A 48 20.55 -3.77 6.02
CA PHE A 48 20.12 -2.59 5.28
C PHE A 48 18.70 -2.73 4.71
N VAL A 49 18.36 -3.89 4.15
CA VAL A 49 17.01 -4.17 3.62
C VAL A 49 15.98 -4.23 4.75
N GLU A 50 16.34 -4.79 5.90
CA GLU A 50 15.49 -4.77 7.09
C GLU A 50 15.19 -3.33 7.50
N ASP A 51 16.23 -2.52 7.74
CA ASP A 51 16.09 -1.12 8.15
C ASP A 51 15.34 -0.26 7.12
N TYR A 52 15.54 -0.53 5.83
CA TYR A 52 14.81 0.12 4.75
C TYR A 52 13.32 -0.21 4.79
N ASN A 53 12.97 -1.48 4.99
CA ASN A 53 11.58 -1.92 5.03
C ASN A 53 10.86 -1.50 6.32
N THR A 54 11.57 -1.38 7.44
CA THR A 54 11.02 -0.91 8.72
C THR A 54 11.05 0.61 8.87
N ALA A 55 11.54 1.32 7.87
CA ALA A 55 11.73 2.76 7.90
C ALA A 55 12.56 3.25 9.11
N THR A 56 13.58 2.47 9.52
CA THR A 56 14.45 2.76 10.67
C THR A 56 15.83 3.28 10.28
N LEU A 57 16.08 3.55 8.99
CA LEU A 57 17.36 4.13 8.55
C LEU A 57 17.58 5.52 9.17
N PRO A 58 18.83 5.86 9.55
CA PRO A 58 19.13 7.10 10.29
C PRO A 58 18.84 8.40 9.55
N HIS A 59 18.86 8.39 8.21
CA HIS A 59 18.65 9.57 7.39
C HIS A 59 17.86 9.24 6.12
N GLU A 60 16.98 10.16 5.71
CA GLU A 60 16.14 10.08 4.52
C GLU A 60 16.92 9.79 3.22
N LYS A 61 18.20 10.18 3.15
CA LYS A 61 19.01 10.07 1.94
C LYS A 61 19.26 8.61 1.57
N PHE A 62 19.26 7.70 2.53
CA PHE A 62 19.46 6.27 2.28
C PHE A 62 18.22 5.59 1.67
N TYR A 63 17.05 6.24 1.73
CA TYR A 63 15.87 5.76 1.00
C TYR A 63 15.90 6.16 -0.47
N ASN A 64 16.37 7.37 -0.77
CA ASN A 64 16.50 7.86 -2.14
C ASN A 64 17.64 8.88 -2.27
N MET A 65 18.84 8.38 -2.55
CA MET A 65 20.04 9.23 -2.71
C MET A 65 19.89 10.18 -3.90
N GLU A 66 19.33 9.71 -5.01
CA GLU A 66 19.22 10.50 -6.25
C GLU A 66 18.28 11.70 -6.07
N ALA A 67 17.14 11.53 -5.41
CA ALA A 67 16.23 12.62 -5.10
C ALA A 67 16.87 13.62 -4.13
N TYR A 68 17.59 13.12 -3.12
CA TYR A 68 18.31 13.96 -2.16
C TYR A 68 19.41 14.79 -2.83
N GLU A 69 20.23 14.19 -3.69
CA GLU A 69 21.30 14.88 -4.42
C GLU A 69 20.75 15.90 -5.43
N ARG A 70 19.68 15.56 -6.16
CA ARG A 70 18.99 16.51 -7.05
C ARG A 70 18.48 17.72 -6.28
N ARG A 71 17.85 17.50 -5.13
CA ARG A 71 17.41 18.58 -4.23
C ARG A 71 18.58 19.43 -3.74
N MET A 72 19.65 18.80 -3.27
CA MET A 72 20.80 19.53 -2.74
C MET A 72 21.53 20.32 -3.83
N THR A 73 21.56 19.78 -5.06
CA THR A 73 22.13 20.46 -6.23
C THR A 73 21.28 21.65 -6.65
N ALA A 74 19.96 21.49 -6.73
CA ALA A 74 19.04 22.60 -7.02
C ALA A 74 19.12 23.70 -5.95
N LEU A 75 19.21 23.33 -4.67
CA LEU A 75 19.39 24.30 -3.57
C LEU A 75 20.71 25.07 -3.68
N ARG A 76 21.81 24.38 -4.03
CA ARG A 76 23.12 25.03 -4.27
C ARG A 76 23.12 25.90 -5.52
N ALA A 77 22.36 25.54 -6.54
CA ALA A 77 22.17 26.32 -7.76
C ALA A 77 21.26 27.54 -7.57
N GLY A 78 20.65 27.70 -6.38
CA GLY A 78 19.72 28.80 -6.07
C GLY A 78 18.35 28.63 -6.71
N GLU A 79 18.03 27.42 -7.20
CA GLU A 79 16.76 27.10 -7.83
C GLU A 79 15.73 26.66 -6.76
N PHE A 80 14.44 26.98 -6.99
CA PHE A 80 13.37 26.62 -6.07
C PHE A 80 13.20 25.09 -6.04
N VAL A 81 13.55 24.48 -4.91
CA VAL A 81 13.33 23.05 -4.69
C VAL A 81 11.91 22.85 -4.16
N PRO A 82 11.06 22.04 -4.83
CA PRO A 82 9.82 21.58 -4.24
C PRO A 82 10.08 20.91 -2.88
N PRO A 83 9.21 21.11 -1.88
CA PRO A 83 9.26 20.36 -0.62
C PRO A 83 9.32 18.84 -0.89
N PRO A 84 9.95 18.05 0.00
CA PRO A 84 9.95 16.58 -0.14
C PRO A 84 8.52 16.06 -0.28
N ASP A 85 8.32 14.99 -1.07
CA ASP A 85 6.98 14.43 -1.35
C ASP A 85 6.23 13.97 -0.07
N ASP A 86 6.94 13.74 1.04
CA ASP A 86 6.38 13.45 2.37
C ASP A 86 5.89 14.71 3.13
N ALA A 87 6.05 15.91 2.55
CA ALA A 87 5.47 17.12 3.11
C ALA A 87 3.96 17.11 2.88
N TYR A 88 3.20 16.94 3.96
CA TYR A 88 1.74 17.04 3.95
C TYR A 88 1.30 18.37 3.29
N ASP A 89 0.63 18.29 2.14
CA ASP A 89 -0.02 19.43 1.48
C ASP A 89 -1.54 19.37 1.72
N PRO A 90 -2.08 20.19 2.65
CA PRO A 90 -3.50 20.25 2.91
C PRO A 90 -4.35 20.58 1.67
N ASN A 91 -3.77 21.28 0.68
CA ASN A 91 -4.50 21.67 -0.52
C ASN A 91 -4.67 20.51 -1.50
N ALA A 92 -3.72 19.57 -1.54
CA ALA A 92 -3.82 18.36 -2.34
C ALA A 92 -4.97 17.47 -1.84
N ASP A 93 -5.09 17.30 -0.53
CA ASP A 93 -6.18 16.55 0.10
C ASP A 93 -7.56 17.17 -0.19
N LEU A 94 -7.68 18.50 -0.07
CA LEU A 94 -8.92 19.20 -0.40
C LEU A 94 -9.34 19.00 -1.86
N ARG A 95 -8.40 19.03 -2.81
CA ARG A 95 -8.68 18.74 -4.21
C ARG A 95 -9.08 17.28 -4.44
N ALA A 96 -8.46 16.34 -3.74
CA ALA A 96 -8.81 14.93 -3.82
C ALA A 96 -10.25 14.70 -3.34
N LEU A 97 -10.65 15.30 -2.21
CA LEU A 97 -12.02 15.26 -1.70
C LEU A 97 -13.02 15.89 -2.69
N GLU A 98 -12.71 17.05 -3.28
CA GLU A 98 -13.57 17.63 -4.32
C GLU A 98 -13.72 16.71 -5.53
N SER A 99 -12.65 16.03 -5.94
CA SER A 99 -12.67 15.16 -7.13
C SER A 99 -13.50 13.89 -6.91
N THR A 100 -13.52 13.35 -5.69
CA THR A 100 -14.35 12.19 -5.34
C THR A 100 -15.83 12.54 -5.34
N HIS A 101 -16.19 13.74 -4.89
CA HIS A 101 -17.58 14.23 -4.97
C HIS A 101 -18.07 14.48 -6.39
N ARG A 102 -17.17 14.77 -7.34
CA ARG A 102 -17.51 14.96 -8.77
C ARG A 102 -17.54 13.67 -9.58
N ARG A 103 -17.08 12.54 -9.02
CA ARG A 103 -17.08 11.26 -9.72
C ARG A 103 -18.53 10.75 -9.78
N ARG A 104 -19.18 10.93 -10.95
CA ARG A 104 -20.48 10.31 -11.23
C ARG A 104 -20.37 8.81 -10.97
N THR A 105 -21.27 8.29 -10.16
CA THR A 105 -21.46 6.84 -10.00
C THR A 105 -21.70 6.27 -11.39
N VAL A 106 -20.70 5.55 -11.90
CA VAL A 106 -20.87 4.79 -13.15
C VAL A 106 -21.91 3.73 -12.82
N GLU A 107 -23.13 3.91 -13.35
CA GLU A 107 -24.16 2.89 -13.25
C GLU A 107 -23.64 1.67 -14.03
N ARG A 108 -23.12 0.68 -13.30
CA ARG A 108 -22.91 -0.65 -13.84
C ARG A 108 -24.28 -1.15 -14.27
N GLU A 109 -24.43 -1.47 -15.55
CA GLU A 109 -25.61 -2.15 -16.06
C GLU A 109 -25.77 -3.48 -15.31
N THR A 110 -26.57 -3.47 -14.24
CA THR A 110 -26.97 -4.68 -13.54
C THR A 110 -28.08 -5.35 -14.34
N TYR A 111 -27.89 -6.62 -14.67
CA TYR A 111 -28.86 -7.48 -15.39
C TYR A 111 -30.16 -7.77 -14.61
N MET A 112 -30.47 -7.02 -13.55
CA MET A 112 -31.60 -7.28 -12.64
C MET A 112 -32.73 -6.30 -12.91
N SER A 113 -33.97 -6.80 -12.92
CA SER A 113 -35.14 -5.94 -13.10
C SER A 113 -35.27 -4.96 -11.91
N LYS A 114 -35.93 -3.82 -12.14
CA LYS A 114 -36.15 -2.79 -11.12
C LYS A 114 -36.79 -3.35 -9.83
N GLU A 115 -37.64 -4.36 -9.95
CA GLU A 115 -38.31 -5.01 -8.83
C GLU A 115 -37.33 -5.88 -8.01
N GLN A 116 -36.46 -6.64 -8.68
CA GLN A 116 -35.44 -7.46 -8.03
C GLN A 116 -34.42 -6.59 -7.26
N LEU A 117 -34.06 -5.42 -7.81
CA LEU A 117 -33.19 -4.45 -7.13
C LEU A 117 -33.84 -3.85 -5.87
N GLN A 118 -35.15 -3.60 -5.90
CA GLN A 118 -35.89 -3.10 -4.74
C GLN A 118 -36.01 -4.16 -3.64
N GLU A 119 -36.21 -5.41 -4.02
CA GLU A 119 -36.25 -6.54 -3.09
C GLU A 119 -34.89 -6.76 -2.43
N LEU A 120 -33.79 -6.75 -3.20
CA LEU A 120 -32.44 -6.82 -2.64
C LEU A 120 -32.13 -5.67 -1.67
N ARG A 121 -32.58 -4.44 -1.99
CA ARG A 121 -32.44 -3.29 -1.08
C ARG A 121 -33.23 -3.48 0.21
N ARG A 122 -34.45 -4.03 0.14
CA ARG A 122 -35.24 -4.36 1.34
C ARG A 122 -34.52 -5.40 2.20
N VAL A 123 -34.03 -6.49 1.61
CA VAL A 123 -33.33 -7.55 2.33
C VAL A 123 -32.03 -7.07 2.97
N GLN A 124 -31.27 -6.20 2.28
CA GLN A 124 -30.09 -5.57 2.88
C GLN A 124 -30.45 -4.71 4.08
N ASN A 125 -31.48 -3.87 3.96
CA ASN A 125 -31.92 -3.00 5.06
C ASN A 125 -32.39 -3.83 6.25
N GLU A 126 -33.18 -4.88 6.02
CA GLU A 126 -33.64 -5.79 7.07
C GLU A 126 -32.46 -6.50 7.77
N ARG A 127 -31.43 -6.90 7.02
CA ARG A 127 -30.18 -7.47 7.59
C ARG A 127 -29.39 -6.45 8.41
N ILE A 128 -29.29 -5.21 7.95
CA ILE A 128 -28.59 -4.14 8.67
C ILE A 128 -29.35 -3.82 9.96
N GLU A 129 -30.67 -3.76 9.91
CA GLU A 129 -31.51 -3.52 11.08
C GLU A 129 -31.46 -4.70 12.05
N ALA A 130 -31.53 -5.94 11.58
CA ALA A 130 -31.33 -7.12 12.41
C ALA A 130 -29.92 -7.16 13.04
N GLY A 131 -28.89 -6.78 12.29
CA GLY A 131 -27.52 -6.64 12.79
C GLY A 131 -27.40 -5.58 13.87
N LYS A 132 -28.03 -4.41 13.67
CA LYS A 132 -28.11 -3.34 14.67
C LYS A 132 -28.89 -3.79 15.91
N MET A 133 -30.02 -4.46 15.74
CA MET A 133 -30.85 -4.99 16.82
C MET A 133 -30.11 -6.04 17.65
N LYS A 134 -29.34 -6.93 17.00
CA LYS A 134 -28.46 -7.89 17.66
C LYS A 134 -27.33 -7.19 18.43
N LEU A 135 -26.73 -6.15 17.85
CA LEU A 135 -25.70 -5.34 18.51
C LEU A 135 -26.27 -4.59 19.74
N LEU A 136 -27.52 -4.15 19.66
CA LEU A 136 -28.30 -3.53 20.73
C LEU A 136 -28.87 -4.54 21.74
N GLY A 137 -28.55 -5.83 21.62
CA GLY A 137 -28.92 -6.87 22.59
C GLY A 137 -30.37 -7.35 22.52
N MET A 138 -31.09 -7.07 21.44
CA MET A 138 -32.48 -7.53 21.22
C MET A 138 -32.50 -8.87 20.47
N GLU A 139 -33.33 -9.82 20.92
CA GLU A 139 -33.46 -11.15 20.29
C GLU A 139 -34.10 -11.06 18.89
N VAL A 140 -33.31 -11.33 17.85
CA VAL A 140 -33.80 -11.43 16.47
C VAL A 140 -34.38 -12.82 16.24
N LYS A 141 -35.68 -12.91 15.88
CA LYS A 141 -36.35 -14.18 15.57
C LYS A 141 -35.68 -14.89 14.39
N GLN A 142 -35.49 -16.21 14.51
CA GLN A 142 -34.88 -17.11 13.51
C GLN A 142 -35.62 -17.22 12.16
N ASN A 143 -36.79 -16.61 12.01
CA ASN A 143 -37.59 -16.62 10.78
C ASN A 143 -37.47 -15.32 9.96
N MET A 144 -36.48 -14.47 10.26
CA MET A 144 -36.19 -13.23 9.53
C MET A 144 -35.14 -13.50 8.44
N GLY A 145 -35.42 -13.03 7.21
CA GLY A 145 -34.61 -13.28 6.02
C GLY A 145 -35.30 -14.15 4.96
N VAL A 146 -34.90 -13.96 3.69
CA VAL A 146 -35.41 -14.71 2.54
C VAL A 146 -34.86 -16.15 2.58
N ARG A 147 -35.75 -17.14 2.69
CA ARG A 147 -35.41 -18.54 2.44
C ARG A 147 -35.38 -18.77 0.94
N MET A 148 -34.25 -19.24 0.42
CA MET A 148 -34.13 -19.70 -0.96
C MET A 148 -34.45 -21.20 -1.00
N ASP A 149 -35.65 -21.61 -0.59
CA ASP A 149 -36.13 -22.97 -0.80
C ASP A 149 -36.99 -23.01 -2.07
N GLY A 150 -36.31 -23.23 -3.19
CA GLY A 150 -36.93 -23.33 -4.51
C GLY A 150 -35.99 -23.97 -5.52
N SER A 151 -35.86 -25.31 -5.43
CA SER A 151 -35.62 -26.27 -6.52
C SER A 151 -34.69 -25.86 -7.68
N MET A 152 -33.47 -26.40 -7.74
CA MET A 152 -32.80 -26.68 -9.04
C MET A 152 -31.59 -27.65 -8.97
N PHE A 153 -31.43 -28.44 -7.89
CA PHE A 153 -30.41 -29.50 -7.86
C PHE A 153 -30.89 -30.68 -7.02
N ASP A 154 -31.82 -31.47 -7.57
CA ASP A 154 -31.92 -32.91 -7.28
C ASP A 154 -32.61 -33.60 -8.46
N GLY A 155 -31.88 -34.46 -9.19
CA GLY A 155 -32.33 -35.20 -10.37
C GLY A 155 -31.41 -35.08 -11.58
#